data_AF-A0A401M2D6-F1
#
_entry.id   AF-A0A401M2D6-F1
#
_cell.length_a   1.000
_cell.length_b   1.000
_cell.length_c   1.000
_cell.angle_alpha   90.00
_cell.angle_beta   90.00
_cell.angle_gamma   90.00
#
_symmetry.space_group_name_H-M   'P 1'
#
loop_
_entity.id
_entity.type
_entity.pdbx_description
1 polymer ?
#
loop_
_entity_poly.entity_id
_entity_poly.type
_entity_poly.pdbx_seq_one_letter_code
_entity_poly.pdbx_strand_id
1 'polypeptide(L)' 'MDDELWALIEPLLPPWPQRAPGPKPVDDPLCLRGILYVLCNDISWQLLPLELRSGSGQTC' A
#
# COMPACT_ATOMS: atom_id res chain seq x y z
N MET A 1 -7.15 -0.45 8.12
CA MET A 1 -6.21 -1.51 8.50
C MET A 1 -5.99 -1.33 9.97
N ASP A 2 -6.31 -2.36 10.74
CA ASP A 2 -6.06 -2.36 12.18
C ASP A 2 -4.57 -2.66 12.42
N ASP A 3 -3.99 -2.07 13.45
CA ASP A 3 -2.59 -2.25 13.80
C ASP A 3 -2.28 -3.72 14.14
N GLU A 4 -3.26 -4.46 14.68
CA GLU A 4 -3.11 -5.88 15.01
C GLU A 4 -2.98 -6.74 13.74
N LEU A 5 -3.77 -6.46 12.71
CA LEU A 5 -3.67 -7.16 11.43
C LEU A 5 -2.36 -6.83 10.72
N TRP A 6 -1.92 -5.57 10.78
CA TRP A 6 -0.63 -5.18 10.24
C TRP A 6 0.53 -5.91 10.93
N ALA A 7 0.51 -6.02 12.26
CA ALA A 7 1.53 -6.74 13.03
C ALA A 7 1.66 -8.22 12.64
N LEU A 8 0.61 -8.83 12.10
CA LEU A 8 0.65 -10.20 11.57
C LEU A 8 1.22 -10.28 10.14
N ILE A 9 1.02 -9.24 9.33
CA ILE A 9 1.41 -9.21 7.92
C ILE A 9 2.85 -8.74 7.74
N GLU A 10 3.26 -7.68 8.45
CA GLU A 10 4.59 -7.09 8.37
C GLU A 10 5.74 -8.12 8.42
N PRO A 11 5.79 -9.08 9.36
CA PRO A 11 6.89 -10.05 9.42
C PRO A 11 6.92 -11.05 8.25
N LEU A 12 5.85 -11.13 7.46
CA LEU A 12 5.78 -12.00 6.27
C LEU A 12 6.32 -11.31 5.01
N LEU A 13 6.49 -9.99 5.05
CA LEU A 13 7.00 -9.23 3.92
C LEU A 13 8.52 -9.37 3.82
N PRO A 14 9.08 -9.46 2.61
CA PRO A 14 10.52 -9.45 2.43
C PRO A 14 11.10 -8.11 2.89
N PRO A 15 12.33 -8.09 3.42
CA PRO A 15 12.99 -6.84 3.79
C PRO A 15 13.20 -5.96 2.55
N TRP A 16 12.99 -4.66 2.71
CA TRP A 16 13.27 -3.68 1.67
C TRP A 16 14.75 -3.73 1.26
N PRO A 17 15.06 -3.71 -0.04
CA PRO A 17 16.44 -3.59 -0.50
C PRO A 17 17.08 -2.30 0.02
N GLN A 18 18.37 -2.37 0.40
CA GLN A 18 19.11 -1.19 0.89
C GLN A 18 19.18 -0.05 -0.14
N ARG A 19 19.13 -0.38 -1.43
CA ARG A 19 19.00 0.57 -2.53
C ARG A 19 18.00 0.02 -3.54
N ALA A 20 17.03 0.86 -3.87
CA ALA A 20 16.14 0.67 -5.01
C ALA A 20 16.32 1.86 -5.98
N PRO A 21 16.26 1.62 -7.31
CA PRO A 21 16.15 2.72 -8.25
C PRO A 21 14.78 3.40 -8.11
N GLY A 22 14.75 4.73 -8.05
CA GLY A 22 13.51 5.51 -7.98
C GLY A 22 13.20 6.12 -6.60
N PRO A 23 12.05 6.80 -6.47
CA PRO A 23 11.62 7.40 -5.21
C PRO A 23 11.28 6.33 -4.18
N LYS A 24 11.35 6.71 -2.90
CA LYS A 24 10.92 5.83 -1.81
C LYS A 24 9.41 5.54 -1.97
N PRO A 25 8.98 4.26 -1.96
CA PRO A 25 7.57 3.91 -1.97
C PRO A 25 6.82 4.49 -0.78
N VAL A 26 5.49 4.53 -0.89
CA VAL A 26 4.64 4.76 0.28
C VAL A 26 4.80 3.65 1.30
N ASP A 27 4.45 3.92 2.56
CA ASP A 27 4.54 2.90 3.61
C ASP A 27 3.65 1.69 3.25
N ASP A 28 4.20 0.48 3.44
CA ASP A 28 3.52 -0.78 3.12
C ASP A 28 2.08 -0.91 3.67
N PRO A 29 1.79 -0.52 4.93
CA PRO A 29 0.42 -0.59 5.43
C PRO A 29 -0.56 0.30 4.66
N LEU A 30 -0.09 1.46 4.16
CA LEU A 30 -0.90 2.37 3.33
C LEU A 30 -1.12 1.78 1.94
N CYS A 31 -0.08 1.18 1.34
CA CYS A 31 -0.18 0.47 0.07
C CYS A 31 -1.19 -0.68 0.15
N LEU A 32 -1.07 -1.54 1.16
CA LEU A 32 -1.96 -2.67 1.39
C LEU A 32 -3.42 -2.21 1.58
N ARG A 33 -3.63 -1.13 2.34
CA ARG A 33 -4.97 -0.54 2.50
C ARG A 33 -5.56 -0.10 1.16
N GLY A 34 -4.76 0.47 0.26
CA GLY A 34 -5.19 0.84 -1.08
C GLY A 34 -5.55 -0.36 -1.94
N ILE A 35 -4.73 -1.41 -1.91
CA ILE A 35 -4.99 -2.67 -2.64
C ILE A 35 -6.31 -3.28 -2.21
N LEU A 36 -6.55 -3.39 -0.91
CA LEU A 36 -7.81 -3.93 -0.41
C LEU A 36 -9.01 -3.05 -0.78
N TYR A 37 -8.85 -1.72 -0.77
CA TYR A 37 -9.93 -0.83 -1.17
C TYR A 37 -10.30 -1.02 -2.64
N VAL A 38 -9.32 -1.12 -3.55
CA VAL A 38 -9.54 -1.43 -4.96
C VAL A 38 -10.28 -2.75 -5.13
N LEU A 39 -9.79 -3.81 -4.48
CA LEU A 39 -10.35 -5.16 -4.62
C LEU A 39 -11.76 -5.27 -4.04
N CYS A 40 -12.03 -4.64 -2.90
CA CYS A 40 -13.35 -4.71 -2.25
C CYS A 40 -14.43 -3.88 -2.95
N ASN A 41 -14.05 -2.78 -3.62
CA ASN A 41 -15.00 -1.88 -4.29
C ASN A 41 -15.06 -2.09 -5.80
N ASP A 42 -14.20 -2.96 -6.36
CA ASP A 42 -14.07 -3.22 -7.79
C ASP A 42 -13.84 -1.93 -8.61
N ILE A 43 -12.92 -1.09 -8.14
CA ILE A 43 -12.58 0.18 -8.79
C ILE A 43 -11.17 0.16 -9.35
N SER A 44 -10.92 0.97 -10.38
CA SER A 44 -9.55 1.21 -10.85
C SER A 44 -8.72 1.93 -9.78
N TRP A 45 -7.40 1.66 -9.75
CA TRP A 45 -6.44 2.36 -8.90
C TRP A 45 -6.46 3.90 -9.09
N GLN A 46 -6.81 4.38 -10.29
CA GLN A 46 -6.99 5.82 -10.58
C GLN A 46 -8.14 6.47 -9.81
N LEU A 47 -9.11 5.67 -9.37
CA LEU A 47 -10.32 6.13 -8.66
C LEU A 47 -10.17 6.02 -7.14
N LEU A 48 -8.99 5.63 -6.66
CA LEU A 48 -8.73 5.51 -5.24
C LEU A 48 -8.81 6.91 -4.57
N PRO A 49 -9.57 7.06 -3.47
CA PRO A 49 -9.67 8.34 -2.80
C PRO A 49 -8.31 8.86 -2.30
N LEU A 50 -8.02 10.14 -2.53
CA LEU A 50 -6.77 10.78 -2.11
C LEU A 50 -6.58 10.77 -0.59
N GLU A 51 -7.67 10.71 0.20
CA GLU A 51 -7.57 10.63 1.66
C GLU A 51 -6.90 9.34 2.15
N LEU A 52 -6.86 8.29 1.32
CA LEU A 52 -6.27 7.00 1.68
C LEU A 52 -4.73 7.01 1.68
N ARG A 53 -4.12 8.04 1.06
CA ARG A 53 -2.66 8.27 1.01
C ARG A 53 -1.83 7.06 0.55
N SER A 54 -2.40 6.21 -0.32
CA SER A 54 -1.78 4.95 -0.78
C SER A 54 -0.87 5.09 -2.01
N GLY A 55 -0.52 6.31 -2.45
CA GLY A 55 0.35 6.56 -3.59
C GLY A 55 -0.27 7.47 -4.66
N SER A 56 0.44 7.67 -5.78
CA SER A 56 0.09 8.65 -6.83
C SER A 56 -1.08 8.24 -7.75
N GLY A 57 -1.89 7.25 -7.35
CA GLY A 57 -2.98 6.73 -8.18
C GLY A 57 -2.52 5.95 -9.42
N GLN A 58 -1.21 5.82 -9.71
CA GLN A 58 -0.67 4.99 -10.81
C GLN A 58 0.34 3.93 -10.36
N THR A 59 1.19 4.25 -9.38
CA THR A 59 2.20 3.34 -8.82
C THR A 59 2.33 3.62 -7.32
N CYS A 60 2.26 2.57 -6.51
CA CYS A 60 2.61 2.59 -5.09
C CYS A 60 4.13 2.52 -4.92
#